data_AF-A0A3A5UZQ0-F1
#
_entry.id   AF-A0A3A5UZQ0-F1
#
_cell.length_a   1.000
_cell.length_b   1.000
_cell.length_c   1.000
_cell.angle_alpha   90.00
_cell.angle_beta   90.00
_cell.angle_gamma   90.00
#
_symmetry.space_group_name_H-M   'P 1'
#
loop_
_entity.id
_entity.type
_entity.pdbx_description
1 polymer ?
#
loop_
_entity_poly.entity_id
_entity_poly.type
_entity_poly.pdbx_seq_one_letter_code
_entity_poly.pdbx_strand_id
1 'polypeptide(L)'
;EIRYEDHKRKIVESLIEMNFHVIAAGDSYNDTTMLSTASAGILFRPPDNVVDEFPQFPVARNYAELAEAIESAAKDLGEHWK
;
A
#
# COMPACT_ATOMS: atom_id res chain seq x y z
N GLU A 1 -6.43 -19.06 -4.62
CA GLU A 1 -6.60 -17.76 -5.30
C GLU A 1 -8.08 -17.39 -5.32
N ILE A 2 -8.43 -16.14 -5.00
CA ILE A 2 -9.82 -15.66 -4.99
C ILE A 2 -10.17 -15.25 -6.44
N ARG A 3 -11.36 -15.65 -6.87
CA ARG A 3 -11.72 -16.02 -8.26
C ARG A 3 -11.86 -14.87 -9.27
N TYR A 4 -11.44 -13.65 -8.95
CA TYR A 4 -11.62 -12.48 -9.80
C TYR A 4 -10.26 -11.85 -10.10
N GLU A 5 -9.96 -11.70 -11.40
CA GLU A 5 -8.68 -11.18 -11.87
C GLU A 5 -8.41 -9.79 -11.29
N ASP A 6 -7.23 -9.64 -10.69
CA ASP A 6 -6.69 -8.41 -10.10
C ASP A 6 -7.64 -7.71 -9.11
N HIS A 7 -8.38 -8.52 -8.34
CA HIS A 7 -9.38 -8.03 -7.39
C HIS A 7 -8.86 -7.03 -6.37
N LYS A 8 -7.59 -7.11 -5.95
CA LYS A 8 -6.99 -6.19 -4.98
C LYS A 8 -6.88 -4.78 -5.54
N ARG A 9 -6.36 -4.66 -6.78
CA ARG A 9 -6.33 -3.39 -7.49
C ARG A 9 -7.73 -2.83 -7.69
N LYS A 10 -8.68 -3.65 -8.14
CA LYS A 10 -10.06 -3.18 -8.40
C LYS A 10 -10.76 -2.65 -7.14
N ILE A 11 -10.52 -3.27 -5.98
CA ILE A 11 -11.03 -2.75 -4.70
C ILE A 11 -10.45 -1.34 -4.44
N VAL A 12 -9.16 -1.14 -4.63
CA VAL A 12 -8.50 0.16 -4.45
C VAL A 12 -9.03 1.19 -5.45
N GLU A 13 -9.15 0.84 -6.74
CA GLU A 13 -9.73 1.69 -7.78
C GLU A 13 -11.12 2.17 -7.38
N SER A 14 -12.01 1.25 -6.97
CA SER A 14 -13.37 1.61 -6.55
C SER A 14 -13.42 2.53 -5.32
N LEU A 15 -12.51 2.35 -4.35
CA LEU A 15 -12.43 3.25 -3.20
C LEU A 15 -11.98 4.66 -3.61
N ILE A 16 -11.00 4.75 -4.52
CA ILE A 16 -10.53 6.03 -5.08
C ILE A 16 -11.65 6.71 -5.88
N GLU A 17 -12.41 5.96 -6.68
CA GLU A 17 -13.59 6.47 -7.41
C GLU A 17 -14.67 7.03 -6.48
N MET A 18 -14.78 6.49 -5.26
CA MET A 18 -15.64 7.01 -4.20
C MET A 18 -15.02 8.21 -3.43
N ASN A 19 -13.94 8.78 -3.95
CA ASN A 19 -13.24 9.95 -3.40
C ASN A 19 -12.59 9.70 -2.03
N PHE A 20 -12.13 8.47 -1.77
CA PHE A 20 -11.26 8.15 -0.64
C PHE A 20 -9.78 8.24 -1.03
N HIS A 21 -8.95 8.67 -0.08
CA HIS A 21 -7.53 8.37 -0.10
C HIS A 21 -7.29 6.96 0.43
N VAL A 22 -6.51 6.16 -0.29
CA VAL A 22 -6.27 4.75 0.03
C VAL A 22 -4.78 4.54 0.32
N ILE A 23 -4.48 4.08 1.53
CA ILE A 23 -3.15 3.59 1.90
C ILE A 23 -3.22 2.06 1.87
N ALA A 24 -2.37 1.42 1.08
CA ALA A 24 -2.32 -0.02 0.93
C ALA A 24 -1.00 -0.58 1.44
N ALA A 25 -1.06 -1.74 2.10
CA ALA A 25 0.12 -2.47 2.57
C ALA A 25 0.07 -3.93 2.08
N GLY A 26 1.20 -4.44 1.61
CA GLY A 26 1.35 -5.80 1.07
C GLY A 26 2.78 -6.27 1.15
N ASP A 27 3.03 -7.56 0.92
CA ASP A 27 4.34 -8.19 1.17
C ASP A 27 4.89 -8.91 -0.06
N SER A 28 4.11 -9.05 -1.13
CA SER A 28 4.42 -9.93 -2.25
C SER A 28 4.22 -9.28 -3.62
N TYR A 29 4.72 -9.94 -4.68
CA TYR A 29 4.46 -9.55 -6.07
C TYR A 29 2.97 -9.42 -6.38
N ASN A 30 2.13 -10.25 -5.78
CA ASN A 30 0.67 -10.25 -5.98
C ASN A 30 -0.04 -9.06 -5.32
N ASP A 31 0.70 -8.19 -4.63
CA ASP A 31 0.21 -6.93 -4.07
C ASP A 31 0.66 -5.71 -4.87
N THR A 32 1.67 -5.84 -5.74
CA THR A 32 2.34 -4.71 -6.39
C THR A 32 1.41 -3.85 -7.25
N THR A 33 0.42 -4.47 -7.92
CA THR A 33 -0.62 -3.75 -8.68
C THR A 33 -1.48 -2.89 -7.75
N MET A 34 -1.98 -3.46 -6.65
CA MET A 34 -2.72 -2.75 -5.61
C MET A 34 -1.88 -1.62 -4.98
N LEU A 35 -0.63 -1.88 -4.63
CA LEU A 35 0.28 -0.89 -4.03
C LEU A 35 0.56 0.28 -4.96
N SER A 36 0.71 0.02 -6.27
CA SER A 36 0.94 1.06 -7.27
C SER A 36 -0.32 1.90 -7.55
N THR A 37 -1.51 1.32 -7.38
CA THR A 37 -2.78 2.02 -7.61
C THR A 37 -3.24 2.84 -6.40
N ALA A 38 -2.82 2.47 -5.19
CA ALA A 38 -3.17 3.18 -3.97
C ALA A 38 -2.62 4.62 -3.96
N SER A 39 -3.25 5.50 -3.16
CA SER A 39 -2.73 6.85 -2.92
C SER A 39 -1.35 6.81 -2.24
N ALA A 40 -1.11 5.77 -1.42
CA ALA A 40 0.22 5.40 -0.94
C ALA A 40 0.32 3.88 -0.79
N GLY A 41 1.42 3.29 -1.29
CA GLY A 41 1.72 1.86 -1.16
C GLY A 41 2.90 1.62 -0.22
N ILE A 42 2.79 0.64 0.68
CA ILE A 42 3.82 0.27 1.65
C ILE A 42 4.11 -1.23 1.52
N LEU A 43 5.39 -1.61 1.47
CA LEU A 43 5.78 -3.00 1.60
C LEU A 43 5.91 -3.38 3.08
N PHE A 44 5.09 -4.32 3.54
CA PHE A 44 5.11 -4.80 4.93
C PHE A 44 5.72 -6.20 5.01
N ARG A 45 6.90 -6.31 5.62
CA ARG A 45 7.68 -7.56 5.74
C ARG A 45 7.89 -8.31 4.40
N PRO A 46 8.26 -7.61 3.31
CA PRO A 46 8.49 -8.26 2.03
C PRO A 46 9.75 -9.15 2.04
N PRO A 47 9.85 -10.15 1.16
CA PRO A 47 11.13 -10.74 0.78
C PRO A 47 12.08 -9.72 0.16
N ASP A 48 13.39 -9.90 0.31
CA ASP A 48 14.39 -8.91 -0.15
C ASP A 48 14.36 -8.70 -1.67
N ASN A 49 14.10 -9.75 -2.46
CA ASN A 49 13.96 -9.63 -3.92
C ASN A 49 12.77 -8.72 -4.33
N VAL A 50 11.69 -8.70 -3.54
CA VAL A 50 10.57 -7.78 -3.80
C VAL A 50 10.98 -6.34 -3.49
N VAL A 51 11.80 -6.12 -2.46
CA VAL A 51 12.32 -4.78 -2.14
C VAL A 51 13.24 -4.27 -3.26
N ASP A 52 14.14 -5.14 -3.75
CA ASP A 52 15.09 -4.79 -4.81
C ASP A 52 14.37 -4.42 -6.12
N GLU A 53 13.26 -5.10 -6.44
CA GLU A 53 12.48 -4.85 -7.66
C GLU A 53 11.49 -3.69 -7.55
N PHE A 54 11.02 -3.36 -6.34
CA PHE A 54 10.05 -2.29 -6.10
C PHE A 54 10.57 -1.26 -5.07
N PRO A 55 11.72 -0.61 -5.33
CA PRO A 55 12.37 0.31 -4.39
C PRO A 55 11.57 1.60 -4.14
N GLN A 56 10.54 1.88 -4.94
CA GLN A 56 9.66 3.03 -4.76
C GLN A 56 8.74 2.91 -3.52
N PHE A 57 8.53 1.70 -2.99
CA PHE A 57 7.67 1.51 -1.83
C PHE A 57 8.49 1.56 -0.54
N PRO A 58 8.10 2.39 0.46
CA PRO A 58 8.70 2.30 1.79
C PRO A 58 8.50 0.89 2.38
N VAL A 59 9.51 0.41 3.10
CA VAL A 59 9.50 -0.93 3.70
C VAL A 59 9.33 -0.83 5.21
N ALA A 60 8.30 -1.48 5.73
CA ALA A 60 8.08 -1.67 7.16
C ALA A 60 8.31 -3.14 7.51
N ARG A 61 9.23 -3.44 8.43
CA ARG A 61 9.58 -4.80 8.89
C ARG A 61 8.84 -5.20 10.17
N ASN A 62 8.20 -4.26 10.85
CA ASN A 62 7.37 -4.52 12.02
C ASN A 62 6.15 -3.58 12.08
N TYR A 63 5.23 -3.87 13.00
CA TYR A 63 3.97 -3.12 13.10
C TYR A 63 4.16 -1.67 13.54
N ALA A 64 5.21 -1.35 14.31
CA ALA A 64 5.49 0.02 14.70
C ALA A 64 5.93 0.85 13.48
N GLU A 65 6.87 0.31 12.69
CA GLU A 65 7.28 0.91 11.41
C GLU A 65 6.12 1.04 10.42
N LEU A 66 5.21 0.05 10.38
CA LEU A 66 4.02 0.13 9.53
C LEU A 66 3.09 1.26 9.98
N ALA A 67 2.87 1.42 11.30
CA ALA A 67 2.05 2.50 11.83
C ALA A 67 2.66 3.87 11.52
N GLU A 68 3.98 4.03 11.70
CA GLU A 68 4.70 5.27 11.35
C GLU A 68 4.60 5.58 9.84
N ALA A 69 4.73 4.57 8.98
CA ALA A 69 4.58 4.73 7.54
C ALA A 69 3.15 5.14 7.14
N ILE A 70 2.13 4.57 7.79
CA ILE A 70 0.73 4.96 7.57
C ILE A 70 0.49 6.40 8.03
N GLU A 71 1.00 6.80 9.20
CA GLU A 71 0.86 8.17 9.69
C GLU A 71 1.58 9.18 8.79
N SER A 72 2.77 8.84 8.29
CA SER A 72 3.50 9.69 7.34
C SER A 72 2.71 9.85 6.05
N ALA A 73 2.25 8.75 5.47
CA ALA A 73 1.45 8.77 4.25
C ALA A 73 0.15 9.56 4.42
N ALA A 74 -0.54 9.42 5.57
CA ALA A 74 -1.74 10.20 5.87
C ALA A 74 -1.44 11.70 5.91
N LYS A 75 -0.35 12.11 6.59
CA LYS A 75 0.09 13.52 6.63
C LYS A 75 0.38 14.07 5.23
N ASP A 76 1.05 13.30 4.39
CA ASP A 76 1.38 13.68 3.01
C ASP A 76 0.12 13.83 2.13
N LEU A 77 -0.91 13.03 2.42
CA LEU A 77 -2.22 13.10 1.78
C LEU A 77 -3.11 14.23 2.31
N GLY A 78 -2.59 15.08 3.21
CA GLY A 78 -3.28 16.24 3.76
C GLY A 78 -4.15 15.94 4.98
N GLU A 79 -4.07 14.73 5.52
CA GLU A 79 -4.76 14.37 6.76
C GLU A 79 -3.97 14.91 7.95
N HIS A 80 -4.54 15.90 8.62
CA HIS A 80 -3.99 16.49 9.83
C HIS A 80 -4.86 16.09 11.02
N TRP A 81 -4.71 14.84 11.49
CA TRP A 81 -5.28 14.44 12.77
C TRP A 81 -4.67 15.30 13.89
N LYS A 82 -5.53 15.97 14.66
CA LYS A 82 -5.19 16.67 15.91
C LYS A 82 -5.52 15.82 17.11
#